data_AF-W9QP70-F1
#
_entry.id   AF-W9QP70-F1
#
_cell.length_a   1.000
_cell.length_b   1.000
_cell.length_c   1.000
_cell.angle_alpha   90.00
_cell.angle_beta   90.00
_cell.angle_gamma   90.00
#
_symmetry.space_group_name_H-M   'P 1'
#
loop_
_entity.id
_entity.type
_entity.pdbx_description
1 polymer ?
#
loop_
_entity_poly.entity_id
_entity_poly.type
_entity_poly.pdbx_seq_one_letter_code
_entity_poly.pdbx_strand_id
1 'polypeptide(L)'
;MANLDGGSDQDQQWLLNCLSATLDPSHEVRSFAEASLNQASLQPGFGSALAKVAANRELPLGLPAVLLKQFIKKHWQGGEESFEHPVVSSDEKAVIRRLLLVSLDDSYRKMCTAISMAIAAVAVNDWPEEWPELLPCLLKLINDQTNMNGGQLQSY
;
A
#
# COMPACT_ATOMS: atom_id res chain seq x y z
N MET A 1 -29.13 -11.99 -0.40
CA MET A 1 -28.26 -13.15 -0.12
C MET A 1 -27.25 -13.25 -1.25
N ALA A 2 -25.97 -13.19 -0.87
CA ALA A 2 -24.76 -13.70 -1.51
C ALA A 2 -24.29 -13.14 -2.89
N ASN A 3 -22.99 -12.80 -2.89
CA ASN A 3 -22.01 -12.76 -3.99
C ASN A 3 -21.80 -11.45 -4.75
N LEU A 4 -21.10 -10.50 -4.11
CA LEU A 4 -20.28 -9.48 -4.80
C LEU A 4 -18.78 -9.54 -4.38
N ASP A 5 -18.37 -10.57 -3.65
CA ASP A 5 -17.04 -10.65 -3.04
C ASP A 5 -16.03 -11.49 -3.84
N GLY A 6 -16.52 -12.44 -4.65
CA GLY A 6 -15.66 -13.44 -5.32
C GLY A 6 -14.69 -12.87 -6.38
N GLY A 7 -14.94 -11.67 -6.91
CA GLY A 7 -14.02 -11.02 -7.84
C GLY A 7 -12.80 -10.40 -7.16
N SER A 8 -13.00 -9.77 -6.00
CA SER A 8 -11.92 -9.10 -5.26
C SER A 8 -10.90 -10.09 -4.70
N ASP A 9 -11.37 -11.22 -4.17
CA ASP A 9 -10.48 -12.26 -3.63
C ASP A 9 -9.65 -12.94 -4.72
N GLN A 10 -10.24 -13.16 -5.90
CA GLN A 10 -9.54 -13.75 -7.04
C GLN A 10 -8.45 -12.80 -7.57
N ASP A 11 -8.75 -11.51 -7.68
CA ASP A 11 -7.78 -10.49 -8.11
C ASP A 11 -6.64 -10.34 -7.10
N GLN A 12 -6.95 -10.39 -5.80
CA GLN A 12 -5.94 -10.39 -4.75
C GLN A 12 -5.06 -11.63 -4.82
N GLN A 13 -5.64 -12.82 -4.98
CA GLN A 13 -4.88 -14.06 -5.09
C GLN A 13 -3.99 -14.07 -6.34
N TRP A 14 -4.50 -13.58 -7.47
CA TRP A 14 -3.70 -13.40 -8.68
C TRP A 14 -2.51 -12.47 -8.43
N LEU A 15 -2.75 -11.32 -7.79
CA LEU A 15 -1.70 -10.35 -7.49
C LEU A 15 -0.62 -10.95 -6.58
N LEU A 16 -1.02 -11.67 -5.54
CA LEU A 16 -0.10 -12.40 -4.64
C LEU A 16 0.76 -13.42 -5.39
N ASN A 17 0.16 -14.17 -6.31
CA ASN A 17 0.86 -15.15 -7.12
C ASN A 17 1.86 -14.48 -8.08
N CYS A 18 1.45 -13.40 -8.76
CA CYS A 18 2.33 -12.62 -9.63
C CYS A 18 3.49 -12.00 -8.87
N LEU A 19 3.22 -11.39 -7.71
CA LEU A 19 4.24 -10.86 -6.81
C LEU A 19 5.27 -11.93 -6.41
N SER A 20 4.78 -13.13 -6.05
CA SER A 20 5.66 -14.25 -5.70
C SER A 20 6.50 -14.70 -6.90
N ALA A 21 5.92 -14.73 -8.11
CA ALA A 21 6.60 -15.09 -9.34
C ALA A 21 7.70 -14.09 -9.75
N THR A 22 7.64 -12.82 -9.34
CA THR A 22 8.75 -11.87 -9.56
C THR A 22 10.03 -12.23 -8.80
N LEU A 23 9.94 -13.16 -7.84
CA LEU A 23 11.07 -13.63 -7.04
C LEU A 23 11.55 -15.03 -7.45
N ASP A 24 10.97 -15.60 -8.51
CA ASP A 24 11.32 -16.94 -9.00
C ASP A 24 12.78 -17.00 -9.52
N PRO A 25 13.55 -18.07 -9.29
CA PRO A 25 14.90 -18.19 -9.83
C PRO A 25 14.94 -18.18 -11.37
N SER A 26 13.87 -18.61 -12.03
CA SER A 26 13.75 -18.59 -13.49
C SER A 26 13.58 -17.15 -14.01
N HIS A 27 14.47 -16.74 -14.91
CA HIS A 27 14.38 -15.44 -15.56
C HIS A 27 13.08 -15.28 -16.37
N GLU A 28 12.62 -16.35 -17.03
CA GLU A 28 11.40 -16.33 -17.84
C GLU A 28 10.15 -16.06 -16.98
N VAL A 29 10.05 -16.74 -15.84
CA VAL A 29 8.92 -16.59 -14.90
C VAL A 29 8.89 -15.17 -14.33
N ARG A 30 10.06 -14.64 -13.90
CA ARG A 30 10.15 -13.27 -13.41
C ARG A 30 9.77 -12.25 -14.45
N SER A 31 10.32 -12.35 -15.65
CA SER A 31 10.05 -11.40 -16.72
C SER A 31 8.57 -11.39 -17.12
N PHE A 32 7.94 -12.58 -17.17
CA PHE A 32 6.51 -12.68 -17.42
C PHE A 32 5.66 -12.05 -16.30
N ALA A 33 6.03 -12.27 -15.05
CA ALA A 33 5.34 -11.69 -13.89
C ALA A 33 5.46 -10.16 -13.86
N GLU A 34 6.66 -9.63 -14.09
CA GLU A 34 6.90 -8.17 -14.19
C GLU A 34 6.11 -7.54 -15.34
N ALA A 35 6.10 -8.17 -16.52
CA ALA A 35 5.29 -7.70 -17.65
C ALA A 35 3.79 -7.73 -17.34
N SER A 36 3.32 -8.76 -16.64
CA SER A 36 1.91 -8.88 -16.22
C SER A 36 1.53 -7.79 -15.23
N LEU A 37 2.40 -7.48 -14.26
CA LEU A 37 2.18 -6.41 -13.29
C LEU A 37 2.19 -5.02 -13.95
N ASN A 38 3.10 -4.80 -14.91
CA ASN A 38 3.13 -3.56 -15.69
C ASN A 38 1.86 -3.39 -16.55
N GLN A 39 1.34 -4.46 -17.13
CA GLN A 39 0.09 -4.38 -17.90
C GLN A 39 -1.12 -4.13 -16.98
N ALA A 40 -1.12 -4.75 -15.79
CA ALA A 40 -2.17 -4.57 -14.79
C ALA A 40 -2.16 -3.17 -14.16
N SER A 41 -1.00 -2.51 -14.06
CA SER A 41 -0.91 -1.14 -13.52
C SER A 41 -1.66 -0.10 -14.36
N LEU A 42 -1.98 -0.43 -15.60
CA LEU A 42 -2.78 0.42 -16.49
C LEU A 42 -4.30 0.26 -16.26
N GLN A 43 -4.73 -0.72 -15.46
CA GLN A 43 -6.13 -0.98 -15.20
C GLN A 43 -6.66 -0.17 -14.01
N PRO A 44 -7.88 0.38 -14.07
CA PRO A 44 -8.51 1.03 -12.93
C PRO A 44 -8.60 0.10 -11.71
N GLY A 45 -8.33 0.63 -10.52
CA GLY A 45 -8.43 -0.14 -9.27
C GLY A 45 -7.21 -0.99 -8.94
N PHE A 46 -6.21 -1.08 -9.82
CA PHE A 46 -4.97 -1.81 -9.55
C PHE A 46 -4.25 -1.28 -8.31
N GLY A 47 -4.13 0.05 -8.17
CA GLY A 47 -3.48 0.68 -7.02
C GLY A 47 -4.24 0.39 -5.73
N SER A 48 -5.57 0.41 -5.77
CA SER A 48 -6.41 0.00 -4.63
C SER A 48 -6.22 -1.46 -4.25
N ALA A 49 -6.20 -2.38 -5.22
CA ALA A 49 -5.96 -3.81 -4.98
C ALA A 49 -4.57 -4.04 -4.38
N LEU A 50 -3.55 -3.35 -4.90
CA LEU A 50 -2.18 -3.42 -4.39
C LEU A 50 -2.06 -2.85 -2.98
N ALA A 51 -2.76 -1.76 -2.66
CA ALA A 51 -2.83 -1.21 -1.30
C ALA A 51 -3.50 -2.17 -0.32
N LYS A 52 -4.58 -2.86 -0.72
CA LYS A 52 -5.22 -3.91 0.10
C LYS A 52 -4.26 -5.06 0.39
N VAL A 53 -3.54 -5.53 -0.64
CA VAL A 53 -2.54 -6.59 -0.48
C VAL A 53 -1.35 -6.14 0.37
N ALA A 54 -0.91 -4.89 0.22
CA ALA A 54 0.16 -4.33 1.07
C ALA A 54 -0.27 -4.22 2.55
N ALA A 55 -1.54 -3.89 2.80
CA ALA A 55 -2.13 -3.89 4.13
C ALA A 55 -2.22 -5.30 4.73
N ASN A 56 -2.37 -6.34 3.89
CA ASN A 56 -2.40 -7.72 4.32
C ASN A 56 -0.96 -8.25 4.58
N ARG A 57 -0.67 -8.57 5.85
CA ARG A 57 0.68 -8.83 6.36
C ARG A 57 1.19 -10.27 6.10
N GLU A 58 0.44 -11.08 5.38
CA GLU A 58 0.79 -12.49 5.13
C GLU A 58 1.97 -12.65 4.16
N LEU A 59 2.37 -11.58 3.47
CA LEU A 59 3.54 -11.61 2.59
C LEU A 59 4.84 -11.24 3.32
N PRO A 60 5.84 -12.14 3.35
CA PRO A 60 7.05 -11.95 4.16
C PRO A 60 8.01 -10.82 3.70
N LEU A 61 7.75 -10.14 2.58
CA LEU A 61 8.79 -9.39 1.87
C LEU A 61 8.54 -7.89 1.68
N GLY A 62 7.39 -7.34 2.10
CA GLY A 62 7.08 -5.93 1.88
C GLY A 62 7.02 -5.51 0.39
N LEU A 63 7.16 -6.47 -0.53
CA LEU A 63 7.14 -6.30 -1.97
C LEU A 63 5.89 -5.59 -2.49
N PRO A 64 4.66 -5.88 -1.99
CA PRO A 64 3.47 -5.14 -2.40
C PRO A 64 3.60 -3.63 -2.17
N ALA A 65 4.20 -3.22 -1.04
CA ALA A 65 4.35 -1.82 -0.72
C ALA A 65 5.49 -1.15 -1.53
N VAL A 66 6.53 -1.91 -1.90
CA VAL A 66 7.55 -1.43 -2.84
C VAL A 66 6.94 -1.17 -4.21
N LEU A 67 6.13 -2.10 -4.73
CA LEU A 67 5.41 -1.90 -5.97
C LEU A 67 4.39 -0.76 -5.85
N LEU A 68 3.70 -0.64 -4.72
CA LEU A 68 2.77 0.47 -4.50
C LEU A 68 3.48 1.81 -4.58
N LYS A 69 4.67 1.92 -3.97
CA LYS A 69 5.52 3.12 -4.10
C LYS A 69 5.90 3.40 -5.55
N GLN A 70 6.29 2.37 -6.31
CA GLN A 70 6.62 2.53 -7.73
C GLN A 70 5.40 2.97 -8.54
N PHE A 71 4.24 2.38 -8.26
CA PHE A 71 2.96 2.72 -8.87
C PHE A 71 2.58 4.18 -8.59
N ILE A 72 2.70 4.64 -7.34
CA ILE A 72 2.49 6.05 -6.96
C ILE A 72 3.42 6.94 -7.78
N LYS A 73 4.72 6.65 -7.80
CA LYS A 73 5.70 7.44 -8.56
C LYS A 73 5.38 7.55 -10.06
N LYS A 74 4.81 6.50 -10.65
CA LYS A 74 4.48 6.46 -12.09
C LYS A 74 3.13 7.07 -12.42
N HIS A 75 2.10 6.81 -11.62
CA HIS A 75 0.71 7.05 -12.05
C HIS A 75 -0.02 8.09 -11.17
N TRP A 76 0.55 8.52 -10.04
CA TRP A 76 -0.20 9.31 -9.06
C TRP A 76 -0.61 10.69 -9.56
N GLN A 77 0.31 11.46 -10.13
CA GLN A 77 -0.02 12.77 -10.69
C GLN A 77 0.93 13.12 -11.83
N GLY A 78 0.43 13.90 -12.79
CA GLY A 78 1.25 14.40 -13.88
C GLY A 78 2.32 15.38 -13.39
N GLY A 79 3.42 15.48 -14.12
CA GLY A 79 4.47 16.48 -13.88
C GLY A 79 5.79 15.94 -13.33
N GLU A 80 5.86 14.66 -12.94
CA GLU A 80 7.13 13.99 -12.66
C GLU A 80 7.78 13.42 -13.93
N GLU A 81 9.12 13.35 -13.96
CA GLU A 81 9.88 12.79 -15.09
C GLU A 81 9.54 11.31 -15.35
N SER A 82 9.20 10.56 -14.31
CA SER A 82 8.81 9.15 -14.39
C SER A 82 7.32 8.92 -14.58
N PHE A 83 6.54 9.97 -14.82
CA PHE A 83 5.09 9.85 -14.95
C PHE A 83 4.70 9.07 -16.22
N GLU A 84 3.75 8.15 -16.06
CA GLU A 84 3.17 7.31 -17.10
C GLU A 84 1.64 7.33 -16.99
N HIS A 85 0.95 7.53 -18.12
CA HIS A 85 -0.52 7.42 -18.15
C HIS A 85 -0.99 5.96 -17.95
N PRO A 86 -2.18 5.73 -17.38
CA PRO A 86 -3.18 6.73 -16.93
C PRO A 86 -2.86 7.35 -15.56
N VAL A 87 -3.41 8.55 -15.32
CA VAL A 87 -3.39 9.15 -13.97
C VAL A 87 -4.37 8.40 -13.08
N VAL A 88 -3.98 8.09 -11.85
CA VAL A 88 -4.87 7.49 -10.85
C VAL A 88 -6.06 8.41 -10.58
N SER A 89 -7.28 7.87 -10.63
CA SER A 89 -8.51 8.62 -10.36
C SER A 89 -8.57 9.13 -8.90
N SER A 90 -9.24 10.25 -8.66
CA SER A 90 -9.40 10.81 -7.30
C SER A 90 -10.06 9.82 -6.32
N ASP A 91 -11.03 9.04 -6.79
CA ASP A 91 -11.69 8.01 -5.99
C ASP A 91 -10.71 6.91 -5.56
N GLU A 92 -9.89 6.43 -6.50
CA GLU A 92 -8.87 5.43 -6.22
C GLU A 92 -7.77 5.96 -5.27
N LYS A 93 -7.34 7.22 -5.45
CA LYS A 93 -6.41 7.87 -4.51
C LYS A 93 -6.99 7.91 -3.09
N ALA A 94 -8.26 8.28 -2.94
CA ALA A 94 -8.93 8.33 -1.64
C ALA A 94 -9.02 6.94 -0.99
N VAL A 95 -9.27 5.88 -1.77
CA VAL A 95 -9.26 4.49 -1.29
C VAL A 95 -7.86 4.10 -0.81
N ILE A 96 -6.81 4.36 -1.60
CA ILE A 96 -5.43 4.05 -1.23
C ILE A 96 -5.03 4.78 0.05
N ARG A 97 -5.31 6.09 0.16
CA ARG A 97 -5.07 6.88 1.37
C ARG A 97 -5.75 6.29 2.60
N ARG A 98 -7.03 5.90 2.48
CA ARG A 98 -7.78 5.26 3.57
C ARG A 98 -7.15 3.93 4.00
N LEU A 99 -6.79 3.07 3.05
CA LEU A 99 -6.19 1.76 3.34
C LEU A 99 -4.83 1.91 4.03
N LEU A 100 -4.02 2.88 3.60
CA LEU A 100 -2.74 3.19 4.24
C LEU A 100 -2.92 3.69 5.67
N LEU A 101 -3.92 4.55 5.96
CA LEU A 101 -4.22 4.99 7.32
C LEU A 101 -4.72 3.85 8.23
N VAL A 102 -5.61 2.99 7.72
CA VAL A 102 -6.10 1.82 8.49
C VAL A 102 -4.93 0.88 8.84
N SER A 103 -3.98 0.73 7.92
CA SER A 103 -2.77 -0.09 8.16
C SER A 103 -1.86 0.48 9.26
N LEU A 104 -2.00 1.77 9.60
CA LEU A 104 -1.26 2.40 10.69
C LEU A 104 -1.91 2.18 12.07
N ASP A 105 -3.25 2.17 12.16
CA ASP A 105 -4.01 2.04 13.42
C ASP A 105 -3.97 0.60 13.97
N ASP A 106 -3.66 -0.38 13.10
CA ASP A 106 -3.58 -1.79 13.48
C ASP A 106 -2.31 -2.07 14.31
N SER A 107 -2.53 -2.07 15.63
CA SER A 107 -1.61 -2.12 16.78
C SER A 107 -0.62 -3.30 16.87
N TYR A 108 -0.24 -3.94 15.77
CA TYR A 108 0.96 -4.77 15.77
C TYR A 108 2.20 -3.90 15.58
N ARG A 109 2.95 -3.70 16.67
CA ARG A 109 4.23 -2.98 16.89
C ARG A 109 5.31 -3.07 15.81
N LYS A 110 5.11 -3.88 14.77
CA LYS A 110 5.96 -3.93 13.58
C LYS A 110 5.20 -3.25 12.45
N MET A 111 5.18 -1.92 12.46
CA MET A 111 4.89 -1.19 11.23
C MET A 111 5.89 -1.69 10.20
N CYS A 112 5.42 -2.39 9.16
CA CYS A 112 6.30 -2.84 8.10
C CYS A 112 6.89 -1.58 7.46
N THR A 113 8.23 -1.44 7.46
CA THR A 113 8.97 -0.35 6.80
C THR A 113 8.39 -0.02 5.42
N ALA A 114 7.91 -1.04 4.72
CA ALA A 114 7.25 -0.94 3.42
C ALA A 114 5.97 -0.07 3.44
N ILE A 115 5.08 -0.21 4.43
CA ILE A 115 3.87 0.63 4.57
C ILE A 115 4.24 2.08 4.88
N SER A 116 5.22 2.31 5.77
CA SER A 116 5.75 3.65 6.06
C SER A 116 6.30 4.32 4.79
N MET A 117 7.01 3.56 3.95
CA MET A 117 7.53 4.04 2.68
C MET A 117 6.42 4.39 1.68
N ALA A 118 5.34 3.60 1.62
CA ALA A 118 4.20 3.89 0.77
C ALA A 118 3.46 5.17 1.23
N ILE A 119 3.25 5.32 2.53
CA ILE A 119 2.66 6.55 3.12
C ILE A 119 3.52 7.76 2.80
N ALA A 120 4.84 7.68 2.99
CA ALA A 120 5.74 8.77 2.67
C ALA A 120 5.66 9.16 1.19
N ALA A 121 5.56 8.18 0.29
CA ALA A 121 5.44 8.44 -1.15
C ALA A 121 4.14 9.18 -1.52
N VAL A 122 3.01 8.81 -0.92
CA VAL A 122 1.75 9.54 -1.12
C VAL A 122 1.80 10.93 -0.48
N ALA A 123 2.34 11.03 0.74
CA ALA A 123 2.36 12.26 1.52
C ALA A 123 3.14 13.40 0.83
N VAL A 124 4.24 13.09 0.12
CA VAL A 124 5.01 14.08 -0.66
C VAL A 124 4.14 14.77 -1.71
N ASN A 125 3.11 14.09 -2.22
CA ASN A 125 2.25 14.60 -3.28
C ASN A 125 0.96 15.24 -2.74
N ASP A 126 0.36 14.65 -1.72
CA ASP A 126 -1.01 14.97 -1.32
C ASP A 126 -1.11 15.75 0.01
N TRP A 127 -0.05 15.81 0.82
CA TRP A 127 -0.09 16.51 2.11
C TRP A 127 0.44 17.95 1.97
N PRO A 128 -0.20 18.97 2.58
CA PRO A 128 -1.36 18.89 3.48
C PRO A 128 -2.75 19.00 2.85
N GLU A 129 -2.89 19.48 1.61
CA GLU A 129 -4.17 19.91 1.05
C GLU A 129 -5.14 18.75 0.75
N GLU A 130 -4.66 17.67 0.14
CA GLU A 130 -5.47 16.54 -0.32
C GLU A 130 -5.56 15.41 0.71
N TRP A 131 -4.66 15.40 1.71
CA TRP A 131 -4.61 14.38 2.76
C TRP A 131 -4.37 14.94 4.18
N PRO A 132 -5.24 15.86 4.67
CA PRO A 132 -5.05 16.53 5.96
C PRO A 132 -5.12 15.58 7.17
N GLU A 133 -5.78 14.42 7.04
CA GLU A 133 -5.97 13.45 8.13
C GLU A 133 -4.69 12.71 8.52
N LEU A 134 -3.64 12.76 7.68
CA LEU A 134 -2.39 12.04 7.91
C LEU A 134 -1.73 12.43 9.25
N LEU A 135 -1.54 13.74 9.48
CA LEU A 135 -0.85 14.22 10.67
C LEU A 135 -1.61 13.90 11.97
N PRO A 136 -2.93 14.16 12.08
CA PRO A 136 -3.72 13.72 13.24
C PRO A 136 -3.60 12.23 13.53
N CYS A 137 -3.62 11.37 12.50
CA CYS A 137 -3.45 9.93 12.67
C CYS A 137 -2.06 9.58 13.23
N LEU A 138 -1.00 10.18 12.69
CA LEU A 138 0.37 9.95 13.18
C LEU A 138 0.54 10.40 14.64
N LEU A 139 -0.02 11.56 15.02
CA LEU A 139 0.04 12.05 16.39
C LEU A 139 -0.70 11.14 17.37
N LYS A 140 -1.87 10.62 16.99
CA LYS A 140 -2.62 9.64 17.78
C LYS A 140 -1.73 8.41 18.08
N LEU A 141 -1.08 7.86 17.06
CA LEU A 141 -0.21 6.69 17.21
C LEU A 141 1.01 6.94 18.12
N ILE A 142 1.62 8.12 18.03
CA ILE A 142 2.73 8.50 18.91
C ILE A 142 2.25 8.56 20.37
N ASN A 143 1.08 9.15 20.62
CA ASN A 143 0.50 9.25 21.96
C ASN A 143 0.07 7.88 22.53
N ASP A 144 -0.47 7.00 21.69
CA ASP A 144 -0.85 5.65 22.12
C ASP A 144 0.39 4.81 22.50
N GLN A 145 1.51 4.98 21.78
CA GLN A 145 2.78 4.32 22.10
C GLN A 145 3.42 4.81 23.40
N THR A 146 3.40 6.12 23.67
CA THR A 146 3.95 6.68 24.91
C THR A 146 3.16 6.21 26.13
N ASN A 147 1.83 6.13 26.03
CA ASN A 147 0.97 5.61 27.09
C ASN A 147 1.22 4.11 27.39
N MET A 148 1.43 3.28 26.37
CA MET A 148 1.75 1.86 26.57
C MET A 148 3.11 1.63 27.24
N ASN A 149 4.10 2.49 26.98
CA ASN A 149 5.44 2.35 27.55
C ASN A 149 5.55 2.95 28.97
N GLY A 150 4.74 3.97 29.28
CA GLY A 150 4.69 4.59 30.61
C GLY A 150 4.00 3.75 31.69
N GLY A 151 3.11 2.83 31.31
CA GLY A 151 2.37 1.96 32.25
C GLY A 151 3.17 0.79 32.84
N GLN A 152 4.40 0.52 32.36
CA GLN A 152 5.23 -0.61 32.80
C GLN A 152 6.22 -0.26 33.93
N LEU A 153 6.25 1.00 34.42
CA LEU A 153 7.24 1.47 35.41
C LEU A 153 6.68 1.74 36.81
N GLN A 154 5.42 1.40 37.11
CA GLN A 154 4.81 1.65 38.43
C GLN A 154 4.38 0.40 39.22
N SER A 155 4.90 -0.78 38.90
CA SER A 155 4.64 -1.98 39.70
C SER A 155 5.93 -2.58 40.27
N TYR A 156 6.52 -1.93 41.27
CA TYR A 156 7.44 -2.52 42.24
C TYR A 156 7.28 -1.82 43.60
#